data_AF-A0A2V3JFR0-F1
#
_entry.id   AF-A0A2V3JFR0-F1
#
_cell.length_a   1.000
_cell.length_b   1.000
_cell.length_c   1.000
_cell.angle_alpha   90.00
_cell.angle_beta   90.00
_cell.angle_gamma   90.00
#
_symmetry.space_group_name_H-M   'P 1'
#
loop_
_entity.id
_entity.type
_entity.pdbx_description
1 polymer ?
#
loop_
_entity_poly.entity_id
_entity_poly.type
_entity_poly.pdbx_seq_one_letter_code
_entity_poly.pdbx_strand_id
1 'polypeptide(L)'
;MSLRLEGRCSIEAVSTIMKRFEIPNASIGSISQYLQHVGSLLPNTVTTSNDEVKLVVFLSDEIFAKSIPILVTVDPISSATLRIELADSRKVEDWKNHWECLEKNGYLATYLVTDEGRGLCAAQKEALADIIRQPDTYHAIAHQLGKWVNSVHKPLPLVVVQ
;
A
#
# COMPACT_ATOMS: atom_id res chain seq x y z
N MET A 1 9.47 -14.49 13.27
CA MET A 1 8.35 -14.77 12.33
C MET A 1 7.28 -15.71 12.91
N SER A 2 7.61 -16.72 13.72
CA SER A 2 6.61 -17.71 14.21
C SER A 2 5.43 -17.09 14.99
N LEU A 3 5.66 -16.18 15.95
CA LEU A 3 4.57 -15.56 16.73
C LEU A 3 3.62 -14.67 15.91
N ARG A 4 4.12 -13.98 14.87
CA ARG A 4 3.29 -13.18 13.95
C ARG A 4 2.34 -14.06 13.12
N LEU A 5 2.83 -15.22 12.68
CA LEU A 5 2.08 -16.18 11.89
C LEU A 5 1.05 -16.95 12.76
N GLU A 6 1.41 -17.27 14.00
CA GLU A 6 0.52 -17.97 14.95
C GLU A 6 -0.60 -17.05 15.50
N GLY A 7 -0.29 -15.81 15.87
CA GLY A 7 -1.25 -14.89 16.49
C GLY A 7 -2.14 -14.13 15.50
N ARG A 8 -1.89 -14.23 14.19
CA ARG A 8 -2.54 -13.41 13.13
C ARG A 8 -2.48 -11.89 13.39
N CYS A 9 -1.58 -11.45 14.28
CA CYS A 9 -1.37 -10.05 14.66
C CYS A 9 -2.58 -9.27 15.20
N SER A 10 -3.61 -9.93 15.77
CA SER A 10 -4.68 -9.18 16.48
C SER A 10 -4.18 -8.68 17.84
N ILE A 11 -4.70 -7.54 18.32
CA ILE A 11 -4.34 -7.00 19.65
C ILE A 11 -4.67 -8.02 20.76
N GLU A 12 -5.75 -8.78 20.60
CA GLU A 12 -6.16 -9.86 21.52
C GLU A 12 -5.15 -11.00 21.57
N ALA A 13 -4.64 -11.43 20.41
CA ALA A 13 -3.61 -12.45 20.33
C ALA A 13 -2.28 -11.95 20.90
N VAL A 14 -1.91 -10.70 20.63
CA VAL A 14 -0.72 -10.05 21.22
C VAL A 14 -0.83 -10.01 22.74
N SER A 15 -1.97 -9.60 23.29
CA SER A 15 -2.28 -9.64 24.73
C SER A 15 -2.11 -11.05 25.30
N THR A 16 -2.66 -12.07 24.63
CA THR A 16 -2.54 -13.47 25.04
C THR A 16 -1.09 -13.95 25.06
N ILE A 17 -0.34 -13.64 24.00
CA ILE A 17 1.09 -13.97 23.89
C ILE A 17 1.89 -13.27 25.00
N MET A 18 1.69 -11.97 25.19
CA MET A 18 2.40 -11.20 26.22
C MET A 18 2.13 -11.77 27.62
N LYS A 19 0.89 -12.13 27.94
CA LYS A 19 0.55 -12.79 29.22
C LYS A 19 1.25 -14.13 29.39
N ARG A 20 1.29 -14.95 28.33
CA ARG A 20 1.96 -16.27 28.36
C ARG A 20 3.46 -16.16 28.61
N PHE A 21 4.09 -15.11 28.12
CA PHE A 21 5.51 -14.82 28.33
C PHE A 21 5.77 -13.90 29.53
N GLU A 22 4.76 -13.66 30.38
CA GLU A 22 4.87 -12.81 31.58
C GLU A 22 5.38 -11.39 31.29
N ILE A 23 5.11 -10.87 30.09
CA ILE A 23 5.47 -9.52 29.67
C ILE A 23 4.49 -8.53 30.32
N PRO A 24 4.97 -7.46 30.99
CA PRO A 24 4.10 -6.46 31.61
C PRO A 24 3.31 -5.66 30.55
N ASN A 25 2.28 -4.93 30.98
CA ASN A 25 1.41 -4.13 30.11
C ASN A 25 0.71 -4.95 29.00
N ALA A 26 0.42 -6.22 29.27
CA ALA A 26 -0.22 -7.16 28.35
C ALA A 26 -1.74 -6.98 28.20
N SER A 27 -2.33 -5.89 28.72
CA SER A 27 -3.76 -5.64 28.52
C SER A 27 -4.01 -5.10 27.10
N ILE A 28 -5.17 -5.42 26.53
CA ILE A 28 -5.58 -4.91 25.21
C ILE A 28 -5.52 -3.38 25.17
N GLY A 29 -5.99 -2.71 26.24
CA GLY A 29 -5.97 -1.26 26.35
C GLY A 29 -4.55 -0.69 26.36
N SER A 30 -3.65 -1.28 27.15
CA SER A 30 -2.24 -0.86 27.22
C SER A 30 -1.55 -1.00 25.87
N ILE A 31 -1.76 -2.12 25.17
CA ILE A 31 -1.19 -2.37 23.84
C ILE A 31 -1.74 -1.36 22.83
N SER A 32 -3.07 -1.15 22.80
CA SER A 32 -3.70 -0.20 21.90
C SER A 32 -3.19 1.23 22.10
N GLN A 33 -3.09 1.68 23.34
CA GLN A 33 -2.60 3.01 23.67
C GLN A 33 -1.13 3.17 23.28
N TYR A 34 -0.31 2.15 23.52
CA TYR A 34 1.09 2.17 23.11
C TYR A 34 1.25 2.23 21.59
N LEU A 35 0.48 1.43 20.84
CA LEU A 35 0.50 1.45 19.37
C LEU A 35 0.04 2.80 18.82
N GLN A 36 -1.01 3.41 19.40
CA GLN A 36 -1.47 4.75 19.02
C GLN A 36 -0.40 5.81 19.30
N HIS A 37 0.22 5.75 20.48
CA HIS A 37 1.27 6.68 20.86
C HIS A 37 2.46 6.59 19.90
N VAL A 38 3.02 5.39 19.70
CA VAL A 38 4.14 5.19 18.78
C VAL A 38 3.76 5.57 17.35
N GLY A 39 2.56 5.18 16.89
CA GLY A 39 2.07 5.54 15.56
C GLY A 39 1.97 7.06 15.36
N SER A 40 1.58 7.81 16.38
CA SER A 40 1.50 9.28 16.32
C SER A 40 2.87 9.98 16.21
N LEU A 41 3.95 9.29 16.55
CA LEU A 41 5.31 9.81 16.48
C LEU A 41 5.98 9.52 15.13
N LEU A 42 5.41 8.63 14.32
CA LEU A 42 5.97 8.23 13.05
C LEU A 42 5.45 9.15 11.93
N PRO A 43 6.34 9.81 11.17
CA PRO A 43 5.91 10.53 9.98
C PRO A 43 5.38 9.54 8.94
N ASN A 44 4.46 10.00 8.12
CA ASN A 44 3.86 9.22 7.04
C ASN A 44 4.68 9.26 5.73
N THR A 45 5.73 10.09 5.71
CA THR A 45 6.61 10.32 4.56
C THR A 45 8.05 10.33 5.06
N VAL A 46 8.93 9.63 4.35
CA VAL A 46 10.37 9.62 4.61
C VAL A 46 10.97 10.92 4.07
N THR A 47 11.89 11.51 4.82
CA THR A 47 12.65 12.68 4.40
C THR A 47 14.12 12.35 4.18
N THR A 48 14.78 13.08 3.30
CA THR A 48 16.24 13.04 3.20
C THR A 48 16.88 13.93 4.26
N SER A 49 18.16 13.68 4.55
CA SER A 49 18.96 14.52 5.45
C SER A 49 19.71 15.57 4.62
N ASN A 50 19.82 16.80 5.11
CA ASN A 50 20.67 17.86 4.54
C ASN A 50 20.40 18.19 3.05
N ASP A 51 19.13 18.30 2.64
CA ASP A 51 18.70 18.64 1.27
C ASP A 51 19.25 17.70 0.18
N GLU A 52 19.65 16.48 0.55
CA GLU A 52 20.08 15.46 -0.40
C GLU A 52 18.91 15.03 -1.29
N VAL A 53 19.15 14.94 -2.60
CA VAL A 53 18.19 14.40 -3.56
C VAL A 53 18.52 12.95 -3.84
N LYS A 54 17.54 12.07 -3.60
CA LYS A 54 17.61 10.63 -3.87
C LYS A 54 16.77 10.28 -5.09
N LEU A 55 17.44 9.71 -6.07
CA LEU A 55 16.83 9.14 -7.26
C LEU A 55 16.44 7.69 -6.97
N VAL A 56 15.16 7.36 -7.07
CA VAL A 56 14.64 6.02 -6.73
C VAL A 56 13.63 5.54 -7.76
N VAL A 57 13.28 4.27 -7.69
CA VAL A 57 12.13 3.72 -8.42
C VAL A 57 10.92 3.81 -7.51
N PHE A 58 9.81 4.33 -8.01
CA PHE A 58 8.55 4.33 -7.29
C PHE A 58 7.76 3.07 -7.66
N LEU A 59 7.49 2.20 -6.68
CA LEU A 59 6.38 1.27 -6.77
C LEU A 59 5.19 1.90 -6.05
N SER A 60 4.17 2.31 -6.79
CA SER A 60 2.98 2.95 -6.22
C SER A 60 1.76 2.05 -6.36
N ASP A 61 1.01 1.89 -5.28
CA ASP A 61 -0.20 1.07 -5.23
C ASP A 61 -1.27 1.68 -4.31
N GLU A 62 -2.51 1.24 -4.50
CA GLU A 62 -3.66 1.60 -3.67
C GLU A 62 -4.21 0.35 -2.96
N ILE A 63 -4.24 0.41 -1.63
CA ILE A 63 -4.90 -0.61 -0.81
C ILE A 63 -6.07 0.01 -0.05
N PHE A 64 -6.94 -0.82 0.54
CA PHE A 64 -8.14 -0.34 1.22
C PHE A 64 -8.20 -0.82 2.66
N ALA A 65 -8.37 0.13 3.58
CA ALA A 65 -8.82 -0.15 4.94
C ALA A 65 -10.33 0.09 5.00
N LYS A 66 -11.10 -1.01 4.99
CA LYS A 66 -12.55 -1.01 4.78
C LYS A 66 -12.90 -0.43 3.40
N SER A 67 -13.26 0.84 3.33
CA SER A 67 -13.63 1.55 2.10
C SER A 67 -12.83 2.83 1.90
N ILE A 68 -11.83 3.08 2.75
CA ILE A 68 -10.99 4.27 2.69
C ILE A 68 -9.68 3.87 1.99
N PRO A 69 -9.29 4.56 0.90
CA PRO A 69 -8.06 4.24 0.19
C PRO A 69 -6.84 4.61 1.03
N ILE A 70 -5.82 3.79 0.93
CA ILE A 70 -4.48 4.06 1.42
C ILE A 70 -3.57 4.09 0.19
N LEU A 71 -2.97 5.25 -0.07
CA LEU A 71 -1.99 5.41 -1.13
C LEU A 71 -0.62 5.09 -0.57
N VAL A 72 0.13 4.23 -1.25
CA VAL A 72 1.46 3.83 -0.81
C VAL A 72 2.45 3.91 -1.97
N THR A 73 3.63 4.43 -1.68
CA THR A 73 4.79 4.38 -2.58
C THR A 73 5.98 3.80 -1.84
N VAL A 74 6.63 2.80 -2.44
CA VAL A 74 7.80 2.12 -1.88
C VAL A 74 8.97 2.16 -2.87
N ASP A 75 10.20 2.19 -2.35
CA ASP A 75 11.41 1.96 -3.14
C ASP A 75 11.70 0.45 -3.18
N PRO A 76 11.72 -0.18 -4.37
CA PRO A 76 11.94 -1.62 -4.48
C PRO A 76 13.34 -2.06 -4.04
N ILE A 77 14.35 -1.18 -4.11
CA ILE A 77 15.74 -1.54 -3.81
C ILE A 77 15.96 -1.58 -2.31
N SER A 78 15.62 -0.50 -1.59
CA SER A 78 15.75 -0.47 -0.13
C SER A 78 14.59 -1.13 0.60
N SER A 79 13.48 -1.41 -0.09
CA SER A 79 12.19 -1.81 0.50
C SER A 79 11.60 -0.78 1.46
N ALA A 80 12.10 0.45 1.45
CA ALA A 80 11.56 1.53 2.28
C ALA A 80 10.18 1.96 1.78
N THR A 81 9.22 2.06 2.70
CA THR A 81 7.96 2.76 2.43
C THR A 81 8.22 4.25 2.44
N LEU A 82 8.30 4.86 1.27
CA LEU A 82 8.65 6.27 1.11
C LEU A 82 7.50 7.16 1.58
N ARG A 83 6.26 6.79 1.24
CA ARG A 83 5.05 7.46 1.74
C ARG A 83 3.92 6.45 1.85
N ILE A 84 3.15 6.58 2.92
CA ILE A 84 1.90 5.86 3.12
C ILE A 84 0.86 6.81 3.72
N GLU A 85 -0.28 6.98 3.07
CA GLU A 85 -1.30 7.89 3.58
C GLU A 85 -2.70 7.32 3.43
N LEU A 86 -3.53 7.57 4.45
CA LEU A 86 -4.96 7.34 4.38
C LEU A 86 -5.58 8.53 3.64
N ALA A 87 -6.05 8.31 2.41
CA ALA A 87 -6.57 9.37 1.54
C ALA A 87 -8.10 9.39 1.53
N ASP A 88 -8.68 10.55 1.22
CA ASP A 88 -10.13 10.69 1.07
C ASP A 88 -10.63 10.08 -0.25
N SER A 89 -9.78 10.09 -1.28
CA SER A 89 -10.06 9.41 -2.55
C SER A 89 -8.79 8.92 -3.25
N ARG A 90 -8.97 8.39 -4.47
CA ARG A 90 -7.92 7.90 -5.37
C ARG A 90 -7.97 8.65 -6.71
N LYS A 91 -8.35 9.92 -6.65
CA LYS A 91 -8.45 10.77 -7.83
C LYS A 91 -7.06 11.19 -8.26
N VAL A 92 -7.00 11.74 -9.46
CA VAL A 92 -5.78 12.26 -10.06
C VAL A 92 -5.03 13.19 -9.10
N GLU A 93 -5.76 14.12 -8.49
CA GLU A 93 -5.16 15.13 -7.61
C GLU A 93 -4.59 14.54 -6.31
N ASP A 94 -5.19 13.48 -5.77
CA ASP A 94 -4.66 12.80 -4.58
C ASP A 94 -3.30 12.16 -4.87
N TRP A 95 -3.19 11.49 -6.02
CA TRP A 95 -1.95 10.87 -6.48
C TRP A 95 -0.86 11.89 -6.82
N LYS A 96 -1.22 13.02 -7.44
CA LYS A 96 -0.28 14.11 -7.70
C LYS A 96 0.29 14.67 -6.41
N ASN A 97 -0.57 14.99 -5.45
CA ASN A 97 -0.15 15.49 -4.14
C ASN A 97 0.73 14.47 -3.39
N HIS A 98 0.43 13.18 -3.51
CA HIS A 98 1.23 12.09 -2.95
C HIS A 98 2.68 12.14 -3.46
N TRP A 99 2.86 12.18 -4.78
CA TRP A 99 4.20 12.19 -5.40
C TRP A 99 4.91 13.54 -5.23
N GLU A 100 4.21 14.67 -5.38
CA GLU A 100 4.81 15.98 -5.13
C GLU A 100 5.38 16.11 -3.71
N CYS A 101 4.71 15.49 -2.72
CA CYS A 101 5.24 15.50 -1.38
C CYS A 101 6.51 14.65 -1.24
N LEU A 102 6.64 13.55 -1.97
CA LEU A 102 7.90 12.80 -2.04
C LEU A 102 9.01 13.64 -2.67
N GLU A 103 8.72 14.35 -3.76
CA GLU A 103 9.69 15.22 -4.43
C GLU A 103 10.15 16.36 -3.52
N LYS A 104 9.21 17.01 -2.82
CA LYS A 104 9.49 18.05 -1.80
C LYS A 104 10.34 17.53 -0.64
N ASN A 105 10.30 16.22 -0.36
CA ASN A 105 11.09 15.56 0.68
C ASN A 105 12.39 14.93 0.15
N GLY A 106 12.80 15.28 -1.08
CA GLY A 106 14.07 14.89 -1.67
C GLY A 106 14.06 13.54 -2.40
N TYR A 107 12.89 12.95 -2.68
CA TYR A 107 12.77 11.70 -3.42
C TYR A 107 12.20 11.95 -4.82
N LEU A 108 13.01 11.74 -5.85
CA LEU A 108 12.58 11.87 -7.24
C LEU A 108 12.48 10.50 -7.91
N ALA A 109 11.42 10.32 -8.69
CA ALA A 109 11.21 9.10 -9.46
C ALA A 109 12.14 9.07 -10.68
N THR A 110 12.80 7.94 -10.90
CA THR A 110 13.51 7.62 -12.16
C THR A 110 12.72 6.65 -13.02
N TYR A 111 11.86 5.86 -12.38
CA TYR A 111 11.00 4.88 -12.98
C TYR A 111 9.77 4.70 -12.11
N LEU A 112 8.63 4.41 -12.72
CA LEU A 112 7.38 4.23 -12.00
C LEU A 112 6.76 2.87 -12.35
N VAL A 113 6.42 2.09 -11.34
CA VAL A 113 5.71 0.82 -11.47
C VAL A 113 4.42 0.90 -10.68
N THR A 114 3.31 0.58 -11.34
CA THR A 114 1.97 0.80 -10.77
C THR A 114 1.00 -0.23 -11.31
N ASP A 115 -0.15 -0.37 -10.67
CA ASP A 115 -1.27 -1.08 -11.29
C ASP A 115 -1.86 -0.28 -12.48
N GLU A 116 -2.92 -0.80 -13.09
CA GLU A 116 -3.66 -0.10 -14.17
C GLU A 116 -4.85 0.72 -13.64
N GLY A 117 -4.78 1.16 -12.38
CA GLY A 117 -5.78 2.03 -11.76
C GLY A 117 -5.94 3.33 -12.55
N ARG A 118 -7.20 3.66 -12.90
CA ARG A 118 -7.50 4.82 -13.77
C ARG A 118 -6.99 6.15 -13.20
N GLY A 119 -7.18 6.37 -11.90
CA GLY A 119 -6.73 7.60 -11.23
C GLY A 119 -5.21 7.72 -11.24
N LEU A 120 -4.53 6.62 -10.94
CA LEU A 120 -3.07 6.53 -10.89
C LEU A 120 -2.44 6.73 -12.29
N CYS A 121 -2.97 6.05 -13.31
CA CYS A 121 -2.49 6.20 -14.68
C CYS A 121 -2.73 7.61 -15.24
N ALA A 122 -3.84 8.25 -14.89
CA ALA A 122 -4.12 9.63 -15.29
C ALA A 122 -3.21 10.62 -14.55
N ALA A 123 -2.99 10.43 -13.25
CA ALA A 123 -2.04 11.23 -12.47
C ALA A 123 -0.62 11.13 -12.99
N GLN A 124 -0.16 9.93 -13.38
CA GLN A 124 1.18 9.74 -13.95
C GLN A 124 1.39 10.63 -15.18
N LYS A 125 0.39 10.72 -16.06
CA LYS A 125 0.46 11.55 -17.27
C LYS A 125 0.51 13.06 -16.97
N GLU A 126 0.09 13.47 -15.79
CA GLU A 126 0.07 14.89 -15.38
C GLU A 126 1.28 15.28 -14.51
N ALA A 127 1.62 14.49 -13.49
CA ALA A 127 2.70 14.82 -12.55
C ALA A 127 4.05 14.19 -12.91
N LEU A 128 4.06 13.04 -13.60
CA LEU A 128 5.28 12.27 -13.89
C LEU A 128 5.36 11.90 -15.38
N ALA A 129 4.98 12.84 -16.25
CA ALA A 129 4.86 12.62 -17.70
C ALA A 129 6.17 12.14 -18.35
N ASP A 130 7.30 12.66 -17.88
CA ASP A 130 8.63 12.32 -18.39
C ASP A 130 9.21 11.02 -17.79
N ILE A 131 8.54 10.45 -16.78
CA ILE A 131 8.97 9.21 -16.14
C ILE A 131 8.37 8.02 -16.85
N ILE A 132 9.22 7.05 -17.20
CA ILE A 132 8.77 5.80 -17.81
C ILE A 132 7.93 5.03 -16.79
N ARG A 133 6.70 4.69 -17.18
CA ARG A 133 5.79 3.86 -16.41
C ARG A 133 5.75 2.43 -16.95
N GLN A 134 5.75 1.46 -16.05
CA GLN A 134 5.43 0.06 -16.32
C GLN A 134 4.25 -0.41 -15.47
N PRO A 135 3.28 -1.15 -16.03
CA PRO A 135 2.32 -1.91 -15.23
C PRO A 135 3.03 -2.96 -14.37
N ASP A 136 2.63 -3.13 -13.12
CA ASP A 136 3.21 -4.18 -12.29
C ASP A 136 2.84 -5.57 -12.85
N THR A 137 3.79 -6.50 -12.76
CA THR A 137 3.66 -7.82 -13.40
C THR A 137 2.58 -8.67 -12.74
N TYR A 138 2.32 -8.47 -11.45
CA TYR A 138 1.31 -9.23 -10.73
C TYR A 138 -0.09 -8.90 -11.26
N HIS A 139 -0.46 -7.62 -11.32
CA HIS A 139 -1.73 -7.18 -11.88
C HIS A 139 -1.79 -7.36 -13.40
N ALA A 140 -0.67 -7.27 -14.12
CA ALA A 140 -0.66 -7.56 -15.55
C ALA A 140 -0.94 -9.04 -15.86
N ILE A 141 -0.44 -9.97 -15.05
CA ILE A 141 -0.54 -11.42 -15.33
C ILE A 141 -1.60 -12.09 -14.44
N ALA A 142 -1.44 -12.06 -13.12
CA ALA A 142 -2.27 -12.81 -12.19
C ALA A 142 -3.73 -12.35 -12.19
N HIS A 143 -3.98 -11.04 -12.23
CA HIS A 143 -5.34 -10.52 -12.30
C HIS A 143 -6.02 -10.85 -13.64
N GLN A 144 -5.29 -10.85 -14.76
CA GLN A 144 -5.83 -11.27 -16.05
C GLN A 144 -6.16 -12.77 -16.06
N LEU A 145 -5.28 -13.62 -15.52
CA LEU A 145 -5.55 -15.05 -15.36
C LEU A 145 -6.77 -15.30 -14.46
N GLY A 146 -6.91 -14.56 -13.36
CA GLY A 146 -8.09 -14.64 -12.49
C GLY A 146 -9.40 -14.31 -13.23
N LYS A 147 -9.39 -13.28 -14.10
CA LYS A 147 -10.55 -12.96 -14.95
C LYS A 147 -10.90 -14.10 -15.91
N TRP A 148 -9.91 -14.74 -16.50
CA TRP A 148 -10.09 -15.89 -17.41
C TRP A 148 -10.69 -17.10 -16.68
N VAL A 149 -10.21 -17.42 -15.47
CA VAL A 149 -10.80 -18.51 -14.68
C VAL A 149 -12.28 -18.23 -14.41
N ASN A 150 -12.62 -17.00 -14.04
CA ASN A 150 -14.01 -16.60 -13.76
C ASN A 150 -14.91 -16.59 -14.99
N SER A 151 -14.38 -16.36 -16.20
CA SER A 151 -15.17 -16.40 -17.43
C SER A 151 -15.46 -17.82 -17.89
N VAL A 152 -14.52 -18.75 -17.69
CA VAL A 152 -14.66 -20.17 -18.07
C VAL A 152 -15.61 -20.93 -17.12
N HIS A 153 -15.78 -20.48 -15.88
CA HIS A 153 -16.67 -21.12 -14.89
C HIS A 153 -18.10 -20.55 -14.86
N LYS A 154 -18.52 -19.74 -15.84
CA LYS A 154 -19.94 -19.36 -15.94
C LYS A 154 -20.75 -20.60 -16.39
N PRO A 155 -21.72 -21.09 -15.61
CA PRO A 155 -22.62 -22.13 -16.10
C PRO A 155 -23.36 -21.60 -17.33
N LEU A 156 -23.37 -22.40 -18.40
CA LEU A 156 -24.16 -22.13 -19.60
C LEU A 156 -25.62 -21.91 -19.20
N PRO A 157 -26.32 -20.90 -19.75
CA PRO A 157 -27.74 -20.75 -19.50
C PRO A 157 -28.44 -22.04 -19.97
N LEU A 158 -29.20 -22.67 -19.06
CA LEU A 158 -30.09 -23.76 -19.40
C LEU A 158 -31.09 -23.24 -20.43
N VAL A 159 -30.90 -23.63 -21.69
CA VAL A 159 -31.91 -23.45 -22.73
C VAL A 159 -33.06 -24.38 -22.39
N VAL A 160 -34.12 -23.83 -21.81
CA VAL A 160 -35.39 -24.54 -21.66
C VAL A 160 -36.03 -24.58 -23.05
N VAL A 161 -35.95 -25.73 -23.71
CA VAL A 161 -36.72 -26.01 -24.91
C VAL A 161 -38.16 -26.24 -24.47
N GLN A 162 -39.08 -25.36 -24.90
CA GLN A 162 -40.53 -25.47 -24.69
C GLN A 162 -41.13 -26.65 -25.42
#